data_AF-A0A3D8MVM1-F1
#
_entry.id   AF-A0A3D8MVM1-F1
#
_cell.length_a   1.000
_cell.length_b   1.000
_cell.length_c   1.000
_cell.angle_alpha   90.00
_cell.angle_beta   90.00
_cell.angle_gamma   90.00
#
_symmetry.space_group_name_H-M   'P 1'
#
loop_
_entity.id
_entity.type
_entity.pdbx_description
1 polymer ?
#
loop_
_entity_poly.entity_id
_entity_poly.type
_entity_poly.pdbx_seq_one_letter_code
_entity_poly.pdbx_strand_id
1 'polypeptide(L)'
;MVHGAPHRRERSAPDPSLRYAKLAQDLLVVNHGLALMLCEDAAILEETLRAIEPLDLHIRRIGDLALLVPADEIEGVLETLHAQGTFPRVLGPQLIPDTQEAL
;
A
#
# COMPACT_ATOMS: atom_id res chain seq x y z
N MET A 1 9.58 -4.28 -69.01
CA MET A 1 10.13 -3.85 -67.70
C MET A 1 8.95 -3.44 -66.84
N VAL A 2 8.57 -4.24 -65.85
CA VAL A 2 7.35 -4.04 -65.04
C VAL A 2 7.74 -3.38 -63.72
N HIS A 3 7.18 -2.19 -63.45
CA HIS A 3 7.30 -1.48 -62.17
C HIS A 3 6.43 -2.18 -61.12
N GLY A 4 7.04 -2.72 -60.07
CA GLY A 4 6.33 -3.22 -58.88
C GLY A 4 6.28 -2.15 -57.79
N ALA A 5 5.07 -1.72 -57.41
CA ALA A 5 4.85 -0.82 -56.28
C ALA A 5 5.09 -1.55 -54.94
N PRO A 6 5.67 -0.89 -53.92
CA PRO A 6 5.90 -1.53 -52.63
C PRO A 6 4.60 -1.62 -51.82
N HIS A 7 4.25 -2.83 -51.39
CA HIS A 7 3.17 -3.11 -50.45
C HIS A 7 3.37 -2.33 -49.14
N ARG A 8 2.49 -1.37 -48.87
CA ARG A 8 2.35 -0.67 -47.60
C ARG A 8 1.83 -1.67 -46.56
N ARG A 9 2.69 -2.15 -45.65
CA ARG A 9 2.27 -2.97 -44.50
C ARG A 9 1.37 -2.11 -43.61
N GLU A 10 0.08 -2.41 -43.62
CA GLU A 10 -0.85 -1.93 -42.59
C GLU A 10 -0.36 -2.46 -41.25
N ARG A 11 0.08 -1.57 -40.37
CA ARG A 11 0.33 -1.94 -38.97
C ARG A 11 -1.04 -2.14 -38.35
N SER A 12 -1.42 -3.37 -38.08
CA SER A 12 -2.60 -3.68 -37.27
C SER A 12 -2.58 -2.80 -36.03
N ALA A 13 -3.68 -2.08 -35.79
CA ALA A 13 -3.85 -1.32 -34.56
C ALA A 13 -3.65 -2.28 -33.37
N PRO A 14 -2.91 -1.87 -32.32
CA PRO A 14 -2.71 -2.73 -31.16
C PRO A 14 -4.08 -3.09 -30.57
N ASP A 15 -4.26 -4.37 -30.25
CA ASP A 15 -5.51 -4.91 -29.73
C ASP A 15 -5.95 -4.10 -28.48
N PRO A 16 -7.16 -3.52 -28.48
CA PRO A 16 -7.64 -2.72 -27.36
C PRO A 16 -7.69 -3.52 -26.05
N SER A 17 -7.93 -4.85 -26.11
CA SER A 17 -7.97 -5.71 -24.92
C SER A 17 -6.60 -5.82 -24.22
N LEU A 18 -5.50 -5.82 -24.98
CA LEU A 18 -4.14 -5.75 -24.46
C LEU A 18 -3.83 -4.41 -23.77
N ARG A 19 -4.44 -3.31 -24.24
CA ARG A 19 -4.31 -1.99 -23.58
C ARG A 19 -5.05 -1.96 -22.25
N TYR A 20 -6.26 -2.52 -22.18
CA TYR A 20 -7.02 -2.62 -20.93
C TYR A 20 -6.35 -3.53 -19.91
N ALA A 21 -5.79 -4.67 -20.32
CA ALA A 21 -5.07 -5.57 -19.43
C ALA A 21 -3.81 -4.92 -18.85
N LYS A 22 -3.06 -4.16 -19.67
CA LYS A 22 -1.89 -3.41 -19.20
C LYS A 22 -2.26 -2.27 -18.26
N LEU A 23 -3.30 -1.49 -18.58
CA LEU A 23 -3.84 -0.45 -17.70
C LEU A 23 -4.35 -1.02 -16.37
N ALA A 24 -4.97 -2.20 -16.38
CA ALA A 24 -5.46 -2.87 -15.17
C ALA A 24 -4.31 -3.39 -14.28
N GLN A 25 -3.20 -3.84 -14.87
CA GLN A 25 -1.99 -4.20 -14.13
C GLN A 25 -1.33 -2.99 -13.46
N ASP A 26 -1.37 -1.83 -14.11
CA ASP A 26 -0.85 -0.57 -13.55
C ASP A 26 -1.78 0.05 -12.47
N LEU A 27 -3.03 -0.41 -12.36
CA LEU A 27 -4.04 0.12 -11.40
C LEU A 27 -4.15 -0.71 -10.11
N LEU A 28 -3.78 -1.99 -10.14
CA LEU A 28 -3.93 -2.90 -9.00
C LEU A 28 -2.61 -3.03 -8.24
N VAL A 29 -2.54 -2.47 -7.03
CA VAL A 29 -1.40 -2.65 -6.14
C VAL A 29 -1.72 -3.72 -5.11
N VAL A 30 -0.90 -4.77 -5.06
CA VAL A 30 -0.94 -5.80 -4.01
C VAL A 30 0.17 -5.50 -3.02
N ASN A 31 -0.19 -5.04 -1.83
CA ASN A 31 0.75 -4.85 -0.73
C ASN A 31 0.78 -6.10 0.14
N HIS A 32 1.99 -6.62 0.38
CA HIS A 32 2.26 -7.65 1.37
C HIS A 32 2.87 -6.99 2.62
N GLY A 33 2.76 -7.64 3.78
CA GLY A 33 3.28 -7.08 5.02
C GLY A 33 2.50 -5.84 5.45
N LEU A 34 1.20 -5.99 5.68
CA LEU A 34 0.35 -4.94 6.23
C LEU A 34 0.06 -5.23 7.70
N ALA A 35 0.13 -4.20 8.53
CA ALA A 35 -0.41 -4.20 9.87
C ALA A 35 -1.88 -3.75 9.85
N LEU A 36 -2.72 -4.46 10.58
CA LEU A 36 -4.10 -4.07 10.82
C LEU A 36 -4.21 -3.54 12.25
N MET A 37 -4.57 -2.27 12.40
CA MET A 37 -4.88 -1.66 13.68
C MET A 37 -6.40 -1.62 13.86
N LEU A 38 -6.86 -2.09 15.02
CA LEU A 38 -8.27 -2.05 15.41
C LEU A 38 -8.43 -1.05 16.56
N CYS A 39 -9.36 -0.12 16.40
CA CYS A 39 -9.75 0.84 17.42
C CYS A 39 -11.02 0.35 18.11
N GLU A 40 -11.16 0.65 19.41
CA GLU A 40 -12.33 0.24 20.20
C GLU A 40 -13.61 0.94 19.73
N ASP A 41 -13.50 2.21 19.37
CA ASP A 41 -14.59 3.00 18.80
C ASP A 41 -14.10 3.99 17.73
N ALA A 42 -15.06 4.66 17.07
CA ALA A 42 -14.78 5.60 16.01
C ALA A 42 -14.07 6.88 16.50
N ALA A 43 -14.30 7.31 17.75
CA ALA A 43 -13.61 8.50 18.28
C ALA A 43 -12.13 8.23 18.48
N ILE A 44 -11.77 7.05 18.99
CA ILE A 44 -10.37 6.60 19.12
C ILE A 44 -9.70 6.51 17.75
N LEU A 45 -10.42 6.04 16.72
CA LEU A 45 -9.90 6.01 15.36
C LEU A 45 -9.58 7.41 14.83
N GLU A 46 -10.49 8.37 15.00
CA GLU A 46 -10.28 9.76 14.56
C GLU A 46 -9.13 10.42 15.31
N GLU A 47 -8.99 10.17 16.61
CA GLU A 47 -7.86 10.65 17.40
C GLU A 47 -6.55 10.05 16.94
N THR A 48 -6.52 8.73 16.69
CA THR A 48 -5.36 8.01 16.16
C THR A 48 -4.94 8.59 14.81
N LEU A 49 -5.90 8.87 13.90
CA LEU A 49 -5.62 9.46 12.59
C LEU A 49 -4.97 10.85 12.71
N ARG A 50 -5.49 11.70 13.60
CA ARG A 50 -4.90 13.03 13.85
C ARG A 50 -3.51 12.94 14.46
N ALA A 51 -3.29 11.97 15.35
CA ALA A 51 -2.00 11.74 15.98
C ALA A 51 -0.90 11.42 14.96
N ILE A 52 -1.24 10.62 13.95
CA ILE A 52 -0.29 10.08 12.96
C ILE A 52 -0.29 10.84 11.63
N GLU A 53 -1.20 11.81 11.44
CA GLU A 53 -1.24 12.69 10.25
C GLU A 53 0.12 13.33 9.91
N PRO A 54 0.94 13.79 10.87
CA PRO A 54 2.25 14.40 10.57
C PRO A 54 3.28 13.44 9.97
N LEU A 55 3.05 12.13 10.04
CA LEU A 55 4.01 11.11 9.60
C LEU A 55 3.94 10.83 8.08
N ASP A 56 2.96 11.38 7.36
CA ASP A 56 2.77 11.21 5.91
C ASP A 56 2.79 9.73 5.44
N LEU A 57 2.10 8.88 6.21
CA LEU A 57 2.09 7.43 6.03
C LEU A 57 1.10 6.95 4.96
N HIS A 58 1.37 5.79 4.37
CA HIS A 58 0.49 5.16 3.39
C HIS A 58 -0.64 4.36 4.06
N ILE A 59 -1.46 5.05 4.85
CA ILE A 59 -2.55 4.44 5.61
C ILE A 59 -3.86 4.36 4.84
N ARG A 60 -4.63 3.30 5.11
CA ARG A 60 -5.98 3.11 4.55
C ARG A 60 -6.97 2.80 5.66
N ARG A 61 -7.99 3.63 5.81
CA ARG A 61 -9.15 3.32 6.66
C ARG A 61 -9.97 2.17 6.08
N ILE A 62 -10.36 1.24 6.94
CA ILE A 62 -11.24 0.12 6.63
C ILE A 62 -12.44 0.17 7.57
N GLY A 63 -13.61 0.51 7.01
CA GLY A 63 -14.83 0.69 7.81
C GLY A 63 -14.66 1.80 8.86
N ASP A 64 -15.27 1.60 10.03
CA ASP A 64 -15.35 2.64 11.07
C ASP A 64 -14.36 2.48 12.22
N LEU A 65 -13.65 1.35 12.28
CA LEU A 65 -12.87 0.94 13.45
C LEU A 65 -11.47 0.44 13.09
N ALA A 66 -11.05 0.47 11.83
CA ALA A 66 -9.79 -0.14 11.44
C ALA A 66 -8.95 0.71 10.49
N LEU A 67 -7.63 0.55 10.63
CA LEU A 67 -6.61 1.11 9.74
C LEU A 67 -5.71 0.00 9.24
N LEU A 68 -5.43 0.01 7.94
CA LEU A 68 -4.31 -0.69 7.35
C LEU A 68 -3.12 0.25 7.28
N VAL A 69 -1.99 -0.23 7.76
CA VAL A 69 -0.70 0.46 7.77
C VAL A 69 0.33 -0.50 7.14
N PRO A 70 1.28 -0.02 6.33
CA PRO A 70 2.44 -0.82 5.95
C PRO A 70 3.18 -1.31 7.20
N ALA A 71 3.57 -2.58 7.24
CA ALA A 71 4.18 -3.16 8.44
C ALA A 71 5.59 -2.61 8.72
N ASP A 72 6.26 -2.04 7.73
CA ASP A 72 7.52 -1.30 7.86
C ASP A 72 7.33 0.12 8.43
N GLU A 73 6.14 0.70 8.27
CA GLU A 73 5.77 2.01 8.82
C GLU A 73 5.18 1.91 10.25
N ILE A 74 4.85 0.70 10.74
CA ILE A 74 4.12 0.52 12.00
C ILE A 74 4.92 0.97 13.23
N GLU A 75 6.25 0.86 13.21
CA GLU A 75 7.09 1.25 14.34
C GLU A 75 6.96 2.75 14.62
N GLY A 76 7.03 3.60 13.58
CA GLY A 76 6.85 5.05 13.71
C GLY A 76 5.44 5.43 14.18
N VAL A 77 4.41 4.66 13.80
CA VAL A 77 3.05 4.83 14.33
C VAL A 77 3.02 4.56 15.83
N LEU A 78 3.59 3.44 16.27
CA LEU A 78 3.59 3.07 17.68
C LEU A 78 4.37 4.07 18.53
N GLU A 79 5.54 4.52 18.08
CA GLU A 79 6.32 5.56 18.75
C GLU A 79 5.54 6.87 18.90
N THR A 80 4.86 7.30 17.85
CA THR A 80 4.06 8.54 17.86
C THR A 80 2.89 8.44 18.82
N LEU A 81 2.18 7.31 18.82
CA LEU A 81 1.07 7.08 19.75
C LEU A 81 1.57 7.00 21.20
N HIS A 82 2.70 6.31 21.45
CA HIS A 82 3.32 6.26 22.77
C HIS A 82 3.73 7.64 23.28
N ALA A 83 4.31 8.49 22.42
CA ALA A 83 4.69 9.86 22.77
C ALA A 83 3.48 10.72 23.20
N GLN A 84 2.27 10.35 22.76
CA GLN A 84 1.02 11.01 23.11
C GLN A 84 0.26 10.31 24.26
N GLY A 85 0.87 9.29 24.89
CA GLY A 85 0.27 8.56 26.00
C GLY A 85 -0.76 7.51 25.59
N THR A 86 -0.83 7.16 24.31
CA THR A 86 -1.66 6.06 23.79
C THR A 86 -0.79 4.81 23.67
N PHE A 87 -1.22 3.68 24.21
CA PHE A 87 -0.43 2.44 24.26
C PHE A 87 -1.14 1.28 23.56
N PRO A 88 -1.04 1.18 22.22
CA PRO A 88 -1.70 0.13 21.46
C PRO A 88 -1.18 -1.26 21.84
N ARG A 89 -2.08 -2.23 21.98
CA ARG A 89 -1.70 -3.63 22.11
C ARG A 89 -1.38 -4.20 20.73
N VAL A 90 -0.15 -4.68 20.55
CA VAL A 90 0.27 -5.34 19.30
C VAL A 90 -0.01 -6.85 19.38
N LEU A 91 -0.64 -7.40 18.35
CA LEU A 91 -0.91 -8.83 18.19
C LEU A 91 -0.27 -9.35 16.91
N GLY A 92 0.27 -10.58 16.96
CA GLY A 92 0.97 -11.21 15.83
C GLY A 92 2.50 -11.04 15.91
N PRO A 93 3.24 -11.66 14.98
CA PRO A 93 4.69 -11.50 14.92
C PRO A 93 5.02 -10.04 14.61
N GLN A 94 5.73 -9.38 15.52
CA GLN A 94 6.40 -8.14 15.17
C GLN A 94 7.51 -8.52 14.20
N LEU A 95 7.50 -7.93 13.00
CA LEU A 95 8.64 -7.95 12.11
C LEU A 95 9.70 -7.06 12.75
N ILE A 96 10.36 -7.57 13.78
CA ILE A 96 11.58 -6.97 14.29
C ILE A 96 12.57 -7.17 13.14
N PRO A 97 13.09 -6.11 12.49
CA PRO A 97 14.13 -6.29 11.50
C PRO A 97 15.27 -7.03 12.19
N ASP A 98 15.59 -8.22 11.67
CA ASP A 98 16.55 -9.14 12.25
C ASP A 98 17.77 -8.36 12.74
N THR A 99 18.06 -8.50 14.03
CA THR A 99 19.41 -8.27 14.51
C THR A 99 20.28 -9.13 13.62
N GLN A 100 21.14 -8.51 12.80
CA GLN A 100 22.04 -9.23 11.93
C GLN A 100 22.75 -10.31 12.77
N GLU A 101 22.37 -11.58 12.58
CA GLU A 101 23.20 -12.68 13.02
C GLU A 101 24.49 -12.57 12.20
N ALA A 102 25.49 -11.94 12.81
CA ALA A 102 26.87 -12.03 12.37
C ALA A 102 27.30 -13.49 12.52
N LEU A 103 27.25 -14.22 11.40
CA LEU A 103 27.99 -15.45 11.17
C LEU A 103 29.26 -15.12 10.38
#